data_AF-A0A2C9T091-F1
#
_entry.id   AF-A0A2C9T091-F1
#
_cell.length_a   1.000
_cell.length_b   1.000
_cell.length_c   1.000
_cell.angle_alpha   90.00
_cell.angle_beta   90.00
_cell.angle_gamma   90.00
#
_symmetry.space_group_name_H-M   'P 1'
#
loop_
_entity.id
_entity.type
_entity.pdbx_description
1 polymer ?
#
loop_
_entity_poly.entity_id
_entity_poly.type
_entity_poly.pdbx_seq_one_letter_code
_entity_poly.pdbx_strand_id
1 'polypeptide(L)'
;MHPHEALVGLAALLHGTTTQELKHLTDDDIDHESRRIRLGRRPQPTPLDPWTWTALQRCLDHRKKLGSNNSHVLITMQTKATRAAASDSYVKNTLRAVGIQPRILRSTRLVDLVGTVDPKLVADIYGMTNEGVIAYLADHVDTARLPNP
;
A
#
# COMPACT_ATOMS: atom_id res chain seq x y z
N MET A 1 -7.00 13.12 -12.58
CA MET A 1 -6.19 12.26 -11.70
C MET A 1 -6.12 10.88 -12.33
N HIS A 2 -4.91 10.33 -12.49
CA HIS A 2 -4.74 8.97 -13.02
C HIS A 2 -5.27 7.96 -11.99
N PRO A 3 -5.98 6.88 -12.39
CA PRO A 3 -6.57 5.92 -11.43
C PRO A 3 -5.53 5.34 -10.46
N HIS A 4 -4.32 5.09 -10.94
CA HIS A 4 -3.22 4.60 -10.10
C HIS A 4 -2.75 5.60 -9.03
N GLU A 5 -2.80 6.92 -9.29
CA GLU A 5 -2.41 7.93 -8.29
C GLU A 5 -3.30 7.84 -7.06
N ALA A 6 -4.62 7.80 -7.28
CA ALA A 6 -5.59 7.67 -6.22
C ALA A 6 -5.37 6.39 -5.41
N LEU A 7 -5.25 5.24 -6.10
CA LEU A 7 -5.08 3.95 -5.43
C LEU A 7 -3.78 3.89 -4.64
N VAL A 8 -2.65 4.24 -5.26
CA VAL A 8 -1.33 4.18 -4.61
C VAL A 8 -1.28 5.14 -3.41
N GLY A 9 -1.81 6.36 -3.55
CA GLY A 9 -1.86 7.33 -2.46
C GLY A 9 -2.69 6.86 -1.28
N LEU A 10 -3.96 6.51 -1.52
CA LEU A 10 -4.89 6.09 -0.47
C LEU A 10 -4.46 4.77 0.18
N ALA A 11 -4.06 3.77 -0.61
CA ALA A 11 -3.61 2.50 -0.07
C ALA A 11 -2.32 2.66 0.75
N ALA A 12 -1.39 3.53 0.36
CA ALA A 12 -0.19 3.79 1.16
C ALA A 12 -0.52 4.55 2.45
N LEU A 13 -1.40 5.55 2.39
CA LEU A 13 -1.72 6.41 3.54
C LEU A 13 -2.68 5.77 4.55
N LEU A 14 -3.71 5.07 4.11
CA LEU A 14 -4.77 4.55 4.99
C LEU A 14 -4.52 3.10 5.39
N HIS A 15 -3.99 2.31 4.46
CA HIS A 15 -3.74 0.88 4.64
C HIS A 15 -2.26 0.54 4.78
N GLY A 16 -1.40 1.56 4.84
CA GLY A 16 0.04 1.44 5.00
C GLY A 16 0.66 0.51 3.96
N THR A 17 0.15 0.41 2.74
CA THR A 17 0.66 -0.56 1.75
C THR A 17 2.06 -0.22 1.24
N THR A 18 2.87 -1.24 0.94
CA THR A 18 4.16 -1.07 0.24
C THR A 18 3.97 -0.97 -1.27
N THR A 19 4.97 -0.41 -1.96
CA THR A 19 5.01 -0.45 -3.43
C THR A 19 5.04 -1.88 -3.98
N GLN A 20 5.66 -2.83 -3.25
CA GLN A 20 5.72 -4.24 -3.64
C GLN A 20 4.36 -4.94 -3.52
N GLU A 21 3.63 -4.71 -2.43
CA GLU A 21 2.25 -5.20 -2.28
C GLU A 21 1.37 -4.67 -3.42
N LEU A 22 1.44 -3.37 -3.72
CA LEU A 22 0.63 -2.74 -4.77
C LEU A 22 1.02 -3.18 -6.18
N LYS A 23 2.33 -3.35 -6.44
CA LYS A 23 2.85 -3.82 -7.73
C LYS A 23 2.32 -5.21 -8.07
N HIS A 24 2.22 -6.08 -7.07
CA HIS A 24 1.86 -7.48 -7.25
C HIS A 24 0.38 -7.78 -7.05
N LEU A 25 -0.44 -6.80 -6.65
CA LEU A 25 -1.88 -6.97 -6.48
C LEU A 25 -2.54 -7.36 -7.81
N THR A 26 -3.27 -8.48 -7.79
CA THR A 26 -4.03 -9.02 -8.92
C THR A 26 -5.52 -9.13 -8.61
N ASP A 27 -6.33 -9.53 -9.59
CA ASP A 27 -7.76 -9.81 -9.38
C ASP A 27 -8.02 -10.91 -8.36
N ASP A 28 -7.18 -11.96 -8.36
CA ASP A 28 -7.35 -13.11 -7.47
C ASP A 28 -7.14 -12.75 -5.99
N ASP A 29 -6.51 -11.61 -5.73
CA ASP A 29 -6.31 -11.07 -4.39
C ASP A 29 -7.53 -10.29 -3.86
N ILE A 30 -8.54 -10.02 -4.70
CA ILE A 30 -9.66 -9.13 -4.39
C ILE A 30 -10.92 -9.93 -4.08
N ASP A 31 -11.41 -9.79 -2.86
CA ASP A 31 -12.76 -10.20 -2.49
C ASP A 31 -13.71 -9.01 -2.72
N HIS A 32 -14.53 -9.13 -3.78
CA HIS A 32 -15.50 -8.10 -4.16
C HIS A 32 -16.71 -8.02 -3.24
N GLU A 33 -17.09 -9.12 -2.58
CA GLU A 33 -18.26 -9.15 -1.70
C GLU A 33 -17.93 -8.48 -0.38
N SER A 34 -16.81 -8.85 0.23
CA SER A 34 -16.39 -8.32 1.53
C SER A 34 -15.52 -7.05 1.43
N ARG A 35 -15.16 -6.63 0.21
CA ARG A 35 -14.28 -5.48 -0.09
C ARG A 35 -12.93 -5.57 0.62
N ARG A 36 -12.32 -6.75 0.54
CA ARG A 36 -11.02 -7.04 1.17
C ARG A 36 -10.01 -7.38 0.11
N ILE A 37 -8.74 -7.08 0.39
CA ILE A 37 -7.63 -7.45 -0.47
C ILE A 37 -6.56 -8.22 0.29
N ARG A 38 -5.98 -9.23 -0.35
CA ARG A 38 -4.80 -9.94 0.14
C ARG A 38 -3.56 -9.11 -0.23
N LEU A 39 -2.73 -8.82 0.77
CA LEU A 39 -1.57 -7.94 0.60
C LEU A 39 -0.33 -8.65 1.13
N GLY A 40 0.54 -9.09 0.22
CA GLY A 40 1.84 -9.64 0.53
C GLY A 40 1.79 -10.72 1.61
N ARG A 41 2.45 -10.47 2.74
CA ARG A 41 2.59 -11.42 3.86
C ARG A 41 1.64 -11.12 5.02
N ARG A 42 0.66 -10.23 4.85
CA ARG A 42 -0.31 -9.94 5.91
C ARG A 42 -1.10 -11.21 6.24
N PRO A 43 -1.31 -11.54 7.52
CA PRO A 43 -1.95 -12.79 7.93
C PRO A 43 -3.43 -12.84 7.54
N GLN A 44 -4.09 -11.67 7.47
CA GLN A 44 -5.51 -11.55 7.17
C GLN A 44 -5.77 -10.61 5.98
N PRO A 45 -6.78 -10.89 5.15
CA PRO A 45 -7.22 -9.96 4.11
C PRO A 45 -7.57 -8.59 4.70
N THR A 46 -7.02 -7.53 4.12
CA THR A 46 -7.18 -6.16 4.60
C THR A 46 -8.49 -5.58 4.06
N PRO A 47 -9.44 -5.19 4.93
CA PRO A 47 -10.63 -4.46 4.50
C PRO A 47 -10.24 -3.07 3.99
N LEU A 48 -10.81 -2.69 2.85
CA LEU A 48 -10.59 -1.38 2.25
C LEU A 48 -11.65 -0.38 2.70
N ASP A 49 -11.23 0.84 2.99
CA ASP A 49 -12.17 1.93 3.19
C ASP A 49 -12.90 2.27 1.87
N PRO A 50 -14.07 2.93 1.91
CA PRO A 50 -14.85 3.21 0.71
C PRO A 50 -14.09 3.98 -0.39
N TRP A 51 -13.16 4.85 -0.03
CA TRP A 51 -12.39 5.66 -0.97
C TRP A 51 -11.29 4.83 -1.64
N THR A 52 -10.54 4.05 -0.86
CA THR A 52 -9.55 3.11 -1.43
C THR A 52 -10.24 2.07 -2.31
N TRP A 53 -11.40 1.55 -1.90
CA TRP A 53 -12.20 0.63 -2.71
C TRP A 53 -12.62 1.27 -4.05
N THR A 54 -13.10 2.51 -4.02
CA THR A 54 -13.48 3.25 -5.24
C THR A 54 -12.28 3.47 -6.16
N ALA A 55 -11.11 3.79 -5.60
CA ALA A 55 -9.88 3.94 -6.37
C ALA A 55 -9.41 2.62 -7.00
N LEU A 56 -9.56 1.50 -6.27
CA LEU A 56 -9.30 0.15 -6.78
C LEU A 56 -10.19 -0.17 -7.99
N GLN A 57 -11.51 0.04 -7.86
CA GLN A 57 -12.45 -0.19 -8.96
C GLN A 57 -12.13 0.65 -10.20
N ARG A 58 -11.71 1.92 -10.03
CA ARG A 58 -11.26 2.77 -11.14
C ARG A 58 -10.03 2.22 -11.85
N CYS A 59 -9.12 1.53 -11.15
CA CYS A 59 -7.98 0.85 -11.76
C CYS A 59 -8.44 -0.38 -12.58
N LEU A 60 -9.37 -1.17 -12.05
CA LEU A 60 -9.96 -2.31 -12.76
C LEU A 60 -10.69 -1.86 -14.03
N ASP A 61 -11.48 -0.79 -13.95
CA ASP A 61 -12.17 -0.21 -15.11
C ASP A 61 -11.19 0.36 -16.14
N HIS A 62 -10.10 0.97 -15.68
CA HIS A 62 -9.03 1.43 -16.56
C HIS A 62 -8.40 0.26 -17.33
N ARG A 63 -8.10 -0.86 -16.65
CA ARG A 63 -7.62 -2.09 -17.31
C ARG A 63 -8.62 -2.60 -18.34
N LYS A 64 -9.91 -2.69 -18.00
CA LYS A 64 -10.97 -3.15 -18.91
C LYS A 64 -11.01 -2.29 -20.19
N LYS A 65 -10.92 -0.97 -20.06
CA LYS A 65 -10.86 -0.03 -21.20
C LYS A 65 -9.64 -0.23 -22.09
N LEU A 66 -8.51 -0.69 -21.53
CA LEU A 66 -7.31 -1.00 -22.30
C LEU A 66 -7.37 -2.37 -23.01
N GLY A 67 -8.38 -3.20 -22.74
CA GLY A 67 -8.53 -4.52 -23.33
C GLY A 67 -7.40 -5.48 -22.97
N SER A 68 -6.84 -5.35 -21.76
CA SER A 68 -5.70 -6.14 -21.31
C SER A 68 -6.11 -7.43 -20.61
N ASN A 69 -5.42 -8.53 -20.92
CA ASN A 69 -5.52 -9.82 -20.22
C ASN A 69 -4.50 -9.95 -19.07
N ASN A 70 -3.85 -8.86 -18.68
CA ASN A 70 -2.93 -8.82 -17.54
C ASN A 70 -3.74 -8.79 -16.23
N SER A 71 -3.50 -9.71 -15.30
CA SER A 71 -4.28 -9.81 -14.07
C SER A 71 -3.93 -8.74 -13.03
N HIS A 72 -2.81 -8.01 -13.21
CA HIS A 72 -2.41 -6.97 -12.27
C HIS A 72 -3.40 -5.79 -12.26
N VAL A 73 -3.60 -5.21 -11.08
CA VAL A 73 -4.44 -4.02 -10.90
C VAL A 73 -3.79 -2.79 -11.52
N LEU A 74 -2.48 -2.63 -11.34
CA LEU A 74 -1.72 -1.50 -11.88
C LEU A 74 -1.16 -1.85 -13.27
N ILE A 75 -1.82 -1.38 -14.33
CA ILE A 75 -1.42 -1.64 -15.72
C ILE A 75 -1.06 -0.37 -16.46
N THR A 76 0.10 -0.41 -17.10
CA THR A 76 0.61 0.66 -17.94
C THR A 76 0.43 0.30 -19.41
N MET A 77 0.62 1.28 -20.29
CA MET A 77 0.68 1.02 -21.73
C MET A 77 1.79 0.02 -22.12
N GLN A 78 2.88 -0.04 -21.34
CA GLN A 78 3.97 -1.00 -21.57
C GLN A 78 3.60 -2.41 -21.14
N THR A 79 2.83 -2.55 -20.05
CA THR A 79 2.50 -3.86 -19.47
C THR A 79 1.17 -4.43 -19.97
N LYS A 80 0.32 -3.63 -20.63
CA LYS A 80 -1.03 -4.04 -21.06
C LYS A 80 -1.07 -5.28 -21.98
N ALA A 81 -0.05 -5.47 -22.81
CA ALA A 81 0.01 -6.61 -23.74
C ALA A 81 0.82 -7.80 -23.18
N THR A 82 1.23 -7.72 -21.92
CA THR A 82 2.08 -8.70 -21.25
C THR A 82 1.37 -9.26 -20.02
N ARG A 83 1.97 -10.25 -19.36
CA ARG A 83 1.55 -10.70 -18.02
C ARG A 83 2.45 -10.16 -16.90
N ALA A 84 3.33 -9.20 -17.22
CA ALA A 84 4.26 -8.66 -16.25
C ALA A 84 3.60 -7.57 -15.39
N ALA A 85 3.99 -7.51 -14.12
CA ALA A 85 3.66 -6.38 -13.25
C ALA A 85 4.28 -5.08 -13.76
N ALA A 86 3.73 -3.95 -13.32
CA ALA A 86 4.39 -2.65 -13.50
C ALA A 86 5.80 -2.66 -12.88
N SER A 87 6.70 -1.84 -13.41
CA SER A 87 8.05 -1.73 -12.84
C SER A 87 7.99 -1.15 -11.42
N ASP A 88 8.97 -1.49 -10.58
CA ASP A 88 9.05 -0.91 -9.22
C ASP A 88 9.17 0.62 -9.27
N SER A 89 9.98 1.12 -10.21
CA SER A 89 10.14 2.55 -10.47
C SER A 89 8.82 3.22 -10.85
N TYR A 90 7.94 2.55 -11.61
CA TYR A 90 6.63 3.08 -11.94
C TYR A 90 5.81 3.33 -10.66
N VAL A 91 5.65 2.32 -9.82
CA VAL A 91 4.83 2.42 -8.59
C VAL A 91 5.42 3.45 -7.62
N LYS A 92 6.75 3.46 -7.47
CA LYS A 92 7.47 4.43 -6.64
C LYS A 92 7.25 5.88 -7.09
N ASN A 93 7.18 6.11 -8.40
CA ASN A 93 7.04 7.44 -8.99
C ASN A 93 5.60 7.82 -9.37
N THR A 94 4.61 6.98 -9.07
CA THR A 94 3.19 7.26 -9.38
C THR A 94 2.74 8.62 -8.84
N LEU A 95 3.22 9.01 -7.67
CA LEU A 95 2.84 10.26 -6.99
C LEU A 95 3.81 11.43 -7.26
N ARG A 96 4.68 11.31 -8.28
CA ARG A 96 5.69 12.34 -8.59
C ARG A 96 5.09 13.72 -8.86
N ALA A 97 3.90 13.78 -9.47
CA ALA A 97 3.23 15.04 -9.78
C ALA A 97 2.90 15.88 -8.54
N VAL A 98 2.71 15.24 -7.38
CA VAL A 98 2.43 15.90 -6.10
C VAL A 98 3.66 15.94 -5.18
N GLY A 99 4.83 15.53 -5.66
CA GLY A 99 6.09 15.63 -4.92
C GLY A 99 6.24 14.68 -3.73
N ILE A 100 5.36 13.68 -3.58
CA ILE A 100 5.36 12.73 -2.45
C ILE A 100 5.71 11.33 -2.94
N GLN A 101 6.43 10.55 -2.14
CA GLN A 101 6.67 9.12 -2.40
C GLN A 101 5.70 8.25 -1.59
N PRO A 102 5.21 7.12 -2.12
CA PRO A 102 4.33 6.20 -1.37
C PRO A 102 4.95 5.73 -0.04
N ARG A 103 6.28 5.60 0.02
CA ARG A 103 7.00 5.28 1.26
C ARG A 103 6.73 6.28 2.38
N ILE A 104 6.65 7.57 2.08
CA ILE A 104 6.37 8.62 3.07
C ILE A 104 4.96 8.45 3.63
N LEU A 105 3.97 8.23 2.77
CA LEU A 105 2.58 7.98 3.18
C LEU A 105 2.46 6.74 4.06
N ARG A 106 3.15 5.65 3.69
CA ARG A 106 3.23 4.44 4.52
C ARG A 106 3.88 4.75 5.88
N SER A 107 4.98 5.51 5.91
CA SER A 107 5.61 5.91 7.16
C SER A 107 4.65 6.69 8.05
N THR A 108 3.93 7.68 7.50
CA THR A 108 2.91 8.43 8.24
C THR A 108 1.88 7.51 8.88
N ARG A 109 1.37 6.52 8.14
CA ARG A 109 0.40 5.56 8.67
C ARG A 109 0.96 4.68 9.78
N LEU A 110 2.17 4.15 9.59
CA LEU A 110 2.78 3.26 10.57
C LEU A 110 3.16 4.01 11.85
N VAL A 111 3.68 5.23 11.72
CA VAL A 111 3.97 6.14 12.85
C VAL A 111 2.71 6.42 13.68
N ASP A 112 1.62 6.82 13.01
CA ASP A 112 0.33 7.07 13.66
C ASP A 112 -0.19 5.83 14.43
N LEU A 113 -0.09 4.65 13.81
CA LEU A 113 -0.53 3.40 14.42
C LEU A 113 0.32 2.97 15.60
N VAL A 114 1.66 3.02 15.52
CA VAL A 114 2.51 2.63 16.65
C VAL A 114 2.41 3.61 17.82
N GLY A 115 2.00 4.86 17.57
CA GLY A 115 1.70 5.84 18.61
C GLY A 115 0.38 5.58 19.35
N THR A 116 -0.52 4.77 18.77
CA THR A 116 -1.87 4.54 19.29
C THR A 116 -2.19 3.07 19.61
N VAL A 117 -1.39 2.14 19.10
CA VAL A 117 -1.57 0.68 19.17
C VAL A 117 -0.24 0.01 19.52
N ASP A 118 -0.30 -1.16 20.18
CA ASP A 118 0.90 -1.96 20.49
C ASP A 118 1.72 -2.27 19.21
N PRO A 119 3.04 -1.96 19.18
CA PRO A 119 3.89 -2.19 18.02
C PRO A 119 3.96 -3.65 17.53
N LYS A 120 3.83 -4.64 18.42
CA LYS A 120 3.80 -6.06 18.05
C LYS A 120 2.50 -6.40 17.33
N LEU A 121 1.39 -5.79 17.75
CA LEU A 121 0.11 -5.95 17.04
C LEU A 121 0.16 -5.30 15.66
N VAL A 122 0.78 -4.12 15.54
CA VAL A 122 1.03 -3.49 14.24
C VAL A 122 1.90 -4.39 13.37
N ALA A 123 2.95 -5.00 13.93
CA ALA A 123 3.82 -5.93 13.21
C ALA A 123 3.03 -7.12 12.65
N ASP A 124 2.21 -7.76 13.48
CA ASP A 124 1.37 -8.89 13.08
C ASP A 124 0.38 -8.51 11.97
N ILE A 125 -0.41 -7.45 12.16
CA ILE A 125 -1.42 -7.01 11.18
C ILE A 125 -0.80 -6.69 9.82
N TYR A 126 0.38 -6.08 9.80
CA TYR A 126 1.07 -5.68 8.58
C TYR A 126 2.02 -6.74 8.01
N GLY A 127 2.10 -7.92 8.64
CA GLY A 127 3.03 -8.99 8.24
C GLY A 127 4.50 -8.55 8.27
N MET A 128 4.84 -7.66 9.21
CA MET A 128 6.18 -7.14 9.45
C MET A 128 6.87 -7.92 10.58
N THR A 129 8.20 -7.85 10.62
CA THR A 129 8.93 -8.26 11.84
C THR A 129 8.83 -7.17 12.89
N ASN A 130 9.00 -7.54 14.16
CA ASN A 130 9.02 -6.57 15.27
C ASN A 130 10.09 -5.50 15.06
N GLU A 131 11.29 -5.91 14.62
CA GLU A 131 12.41 -5.01 14.32
C GLU A 131 12.06 -4.02 13.21
N GLY A 132 11.31 -4.48 12.19
CA GLY A 132 10.85 -3.63 11.10
C GLY A 132 9.86 -2.55 11.54
N VAL A 133 9.07 -2.80 12.59
CA VAL A 133 8.16 -1.81 13.18
C VAL A 133 8.90 -0.86 14.12
N ILE A 134 9.88 -1.36 14.89
CA ILE A 134 10.69 -0.53 15.81
C ILE A 134 11.40 0.62 15.07
N ALA A 135 11.77 0.43 13.80
CA ALA A 135 12.33 1.50 12.98
C ALA A 135 11.42 2.75 12.87
N TYR A 136 10.09 2.60 13.03
CA TYR A 136 9.14 3.72 13.04
C TYR A 136 8.94 4.33 14.43
N LEU A 137 9.33 3.61 15.50
CA LEU A 137 9.37 4.12 16.87
C LEU A 137 10.62 4.96 17.15
N ALA A 138 11.74 4.66 16.49
CA ALA A 138 13.03 5.28 16.78
C ALA A 138 13.02 6.81 16.63
N ASP A 139 12.23 7.36 15.70
CA ASP A 139 12.04 8.80 15.53
C ASP A 139 11.06 9.43 16.54
N HIS A 140 10.40 8.62 17.38
CA HIS A 140 9.37 9.03 18.36
C HIS A 140 9.76 8.73 19.82
N VAL A 141 10.97 8.25 20.08
CA VAL A 141 11.46 8.11 21.46
C VAL A 141 11.74 9.51 22.00
N ASP A 142 10.92 9.93 22.97
CA ASP A 142 11.17 11.15 23.72
C ASP A 142 12.51 11.02 24.48
N THR A 143 13.53 11.74 24.02
CA THR A 143 14.86 11.72 24.63
C THR A 143 14.85 12.19 26.07
N ALA A 144 13.82 12.93 26.50
CA ALA A 144 13.66 13.35 27.89
C ALA A 144 13.17 12.22 28.83
N ARG A 145 12.76 11.06 28.28
CA ARG A 145 12.32 9.88 29.07
C ARG A 145 13.37 8.77 29.14
N LEU A 146 14.50 8.93 28.47
CA LEU A 146 15.65 8.05 28.67
C LEU A 146 16.37 8.48 29.96
N PRO A 147 16.66 7.56 30.90
CA PRO A 147 17.49 7.92 32.05
C PRO A 147 18.85 8.41 31.52
N ASN A 148 19.26 9.60 31.96
CA ASN A 148 20.56 10.15 31.62
C ASN A 148 21.66 9.15 32.02
N PRO A 149 22.70 8.97 31.16
CA PRO A 149 23.83 8.09 31.46
C PRO A 149 24.63 8.56 32.68
#